data_AF-A0A954YRZ6-F1
#
_entry.id   AF-A0A954YRZ6-F1
#
_cell.length_a   1.000
_cell.length_b   1.000
_cell.length_c   1.000
_cell.angle_alpha   90.00
_cell.angle_beta   90.00
_cell.angle_gamma   90.00
#
_symmetry.space_group_name_H-M   'P 1'
#
loop_
_entity.id
_entity.type
_entity.pdbx_description
1 polymer ?
#
loop_
_entity_poly.entity_id
_entity_poly.type
_entity_poly.pdbx_seq_one_letter_code
_entity_poly.pdbx_strand_id
1 'polypeptide(L)'
;MKTKHVHRAGRYAVLLLAHVICAGCVGGTGDPDQNDPPVDVILEWNAVALEANARDHTAPDVPADQLSDSQGPPASARVLAIVHAAMFDAYNSIDRRYAPYLTQVPDAEGASIDAAVARAAHDTLMALIPTEAEFYDDALQQTLDRVADGPGKSQGVAVGSAVAEAILELRSNDQDWLRGIYTPTGEPGNHNVDPLNADQGFIGPNVGMLLPFGVSDVTEFRAPTPPALDSAEYAQALEEVKVLGVFRGGDSGETAPADDETYVIANFWSYNGSPFIGTPPRLYNQIARVVAEQESNSVHENARLFALINLAMADAGISTWDTKYFYAYWRPILGIRQADTDGNANTEADPSWSFLGGSRSNPFELSNGEFENNFAPPFPAYTSGHAAFGAAAFKTLANFYQTDAIAFEFVSDEWNGTTRDQFGRVRPMLSRSFVSLSAAAAENAASRVFNGVHWRFDGVEAIRAGNAIADEIFDNALRPTEDDGLSSIPSEDFEMQIDSILSDAMEAKAKAKPTR
;
A
#
# COMPACT_ATOMS: atom_id res chain seq x y z
N MET A 1 -4.36 -45.50 -20.20
CA MET A 1 -5.60 -44.79 -19.84
C MET A 1 -5.26 -43.33 -19.60
N LYS A 2 -5.87 -42.43 -20.38
CA LYS A 2 -5.68 -40.97 -20.32
C LYS A 2 -6.72 -40.36 -19.38
N THR A 3 -6.31 -39.46 -18.50
CA THR A 3 -7.14 -38.48 -17.78
C THR A 3 -6.19 -37.32 -17.44
N LYS A 4 -6.06 -36.22 -18.21
CA LYS A 4 -6.99 -35.10 -18.46
C LYS A 4 -7.66 -34.59 -17.18
N HIS A 5 -6.98 -33.73 -16.43
CA HIS A 5 -7.57 -32.65 -15.62
C HIS A 5 -6.51 -31.58 -15.29
N VAL A 6 -6.16 -30.74 -16.26
CA VAL A 6 -5.60 -29.40 -16.02
C VAL A 6 -6.17 -28.53 -17.15
N HIS A 7 -7.13 -27.67 -16.80
CA HIS A 7 -7.62 -26.49 -17.54
C HIS A 7 -8.98 -26.10 -16.96
N ARG A 8 -8.96 -25.41 -15.81
CA ARG A 8 -10.13 -24.68 -15.28
C ARG A 8 -9.75 -23.41 -14.49
N ALA A 9 -8.56 -22.84 -14.73
CA ALA A 9 -8.16 -21.56 -14.12
C ALA A 9 -8.66 -20.34 -14.92
N GLY A 10 -8.78 -20.42 -16.25
CA GLY A 10 -9.15 -19.26 -17.10
C GLY A 10 -10.62 -18.82 -17.09
N ARG A 11 -11.48 -19.31 -16.19
CA ARG A 11 -12.89 -18.86 -16.10
C ARG A 11 -13.17 -17.90 -14.95
N TYR A 12 -12.24 -17.71 -14.03
CA TYR A 12 -12.39 -16.75 -12.92
C TYR A 12 -11.93 -15.33 -13.30
N ALA A 13 -11.03 -15.19 -14.29
CA ALA A 13 -10.55 -13.88 -14.77
C ALA A 13 -11.66 -13.03 -15.43
N VAL A 14 -12.66 -13.67 -16.05
CA VAL A 14 -13.74 -12.97 -16.79
C VAL A 14 -14.82 -12.39 -15.87
N LEU A 15 -14.92 -12.84 -14.61
CA LEU A 15 -15.96 -12.40 -13.68
C LEU A 15 -15.56 -11.19 -12.81
N LEU A 16 -14.27 -10.89 -12.69
CA LEU A 16 -13.75 -9.76 -11.90
C LEU A 16 -13.80 -8.44 -12.66
N LEU A 17 -13.50 -8.42 -13.97
CA LEU A 17 -13.71 -7.20 -14.78
C LEU A 17 -15.19 -6.81 -14.86
N ALA A 18 -16.12 -7.77 -14.80
CA ALA A 18 -17.55 -7.48 -14.78
C ALA A 18 -18.04 -6.81 -13.47
N HIS A 19 -17.33 -6.99 -12.35
CA HIS A 19 -17.68 -6.32 -11.08
C HIS A 19 -17.07 -4.91 -10.96
N VAL A 20 -16.01 -4.61 -11.71
CA VAL A 20 -15.49 -3.24 -11.85
C VAL A 20 -16.46 -2.35 -12.65
N ILE A 21 -17.39 -2.94 -13.41
CA ILE A 21 -18.36 -2.23 -14.26
C ILE A 21 -19.71 -1.97 -13.55
N CYS A 22 -19.99 -2.57 -12.40
CA CYS A 22 -21.35 -2.56 -11.82
C CYS A 22 -21.37 -2.40 -10.28
N ALA A 23 -20.65 -1.42 -9.73
CA ALA A 23 -20.91 -0.93 -8.38
C ALA A 23 -22.05 0.11 -8.40
N GLY A 24 -23.27 -0.34 -8.73
CA GLY A 24 -24.43 0.56 -8.69
C GLY A 24 -25.65 0.09 -9.47
N CYS A 25 -26.22 -1.07 -9.16
CA CYS A 25 -27.64 -1.36 -9.39
C CYS A 25 -28.07 -2.66 -8.72
N VAL A 26 -28.71 -2.57 -7.56
CA VAL A 26 -29.56 -3.65 -7.06
C VAL A 26 -30.90 -3.58 -7.81
N GLY A 27 -31.12 -4.57 -8.69
CA GLY A 27 -32.46 -5.03 -9.06
C GLY A 27 -33.27 -4.12 -9.99
N GLY A 28 -33.06 -4.25 -11.29
CA GLY A 28 -34.00 -3.78 -12.30
C GLY A 28 -33.82 -4.56 -13.59
N THR A 29 -34.88 -5.17 -14.10
CA THR A 29 -34.93 -5.69 -15.48
C THR A 29 -34.85 -4.48 -16.42
N GLY A 30 -33.64 -4.12 -16.85
CA GLY A 30 -33.33 -2.91 -17.60
C GLY A 30 -33.34 -3.09 -19.12
N ASP A 31 -33.83 -2.05 -19.78
CA ASP A 31 -34.04 -1.80 -21.21
C ASP A 31 -32.71 -1.79 -22.02
N PRO A 32 -32.60 -2.42 -23.20
CA PRO A 32 -31.38 -2.43 -24.03
C PRO A 32 -30.94 -1.07 -24.62
N ASP A 33 -31.63 0.03 -24.30
CA ASP A 33 -31.34 1.38 -24.80
C ASP A 33 -30.70 2.33 -23.75
N GLN A 34 -30.27 1.82 -22.59
CA GLN A 34 -29.40 2.60 -21.70
C GLN A 34 -27.95 2.49 -22.16
N ASN A 35 -27.43 3.56 -22.77
CA ASN A 35 -25.99 3.73 -22.96
C ASN A 35 -25.33 3.66 -21.58
N ASP A 36 -24.62 2.57 -21.31
CA ASP A 36 -23.72 2.51 -20.16
C ASP A 36 -22.80 3.74 -20.19
N PRO A 37 -22.52 4.36 -19.02
CA PRO A 37 -21.59 5.49 -18.96
C PRO A 37 -20.23 5.08 -19.55
N PRO A 38 -19.51 6.01 -20.23
CA PRO A 38 -18.19 5.70 -20.75
C PRO A 38 -17.26 5.22 -19.64
N VAL A 39 -16.52 4.13 -19.90
CA VAL A 39 -15.56 3.56 -18.96
C VAL A 39 -14.41 4.54 -18.73
N ASP A 40 -14.14 4.88 -17.47
CA ASP A 40 -12.94 5.65 -17.12
C ASP A 40 -11.70 4.77 -17.28
N VAL A 41 -10.92 5.01 -18.33
CA VAL A 41 -9.72 4.22 -18.65
C VAL A 41 -8.63 4.32 -17.58
N ILE A 42 -8.57 5.42 -16.81
CA ILE A 42 -7.60 5.54 -15.72
C ILE A 42 -8.00 4.61 -14.58
N LEU A 43 -9.27 4.61 -14.19
CA LEU A 43 -9.75 3.68 -13.16
C LEU A 43 -9.71 2.22 -13.64
N GLU A 44 -9.97 1.94 -14.92
CA GLU A 44 -9.81 0.58 -15.46
C GLU A 44 -8.37 0.07 -15.29
N TRP A 45 -7.37 0.82 -15.76
CA TRP A 45 -5.98 0.39 -15.73
C TRP A 45 -5.33 0.49 -14.35
N ASN A 46 -5.83 1.37 -13.47
CA ASN A 46 -5.54 1.30 -12.05
C ASN A 46 -5.97 -0.07 -11.49
N ALA A 47 -7.20 -0.51 -11.76
CA ALA A 47 -7.69 -1.82 -11.28
C ALA A 47 -6.85 -2.99 -11.81
N VAL A 48 -6.42 -2.95 -13.07
CA VAL A 48 -5.49 -3.93 -13.65
C VAL A 48 -4.16 -3.95 -12.90
N ALA A 49 -3.59 -2.78 -12.59
CA ALA A 49 -2.35 -2.69 -11.83
C ALA A 49 -2.49 -3.17 -10.37
N LEU A 50 -3.66 -2.96 -9.74
CA LEU A 50 -3.93 -3.48 -8.40
C LEU A 50 -4.08 -5.00 -8.37
N GLU A 51 -4.73 -5.58 -9.39
CA GLU A 51 -4.83 -7.03 -9.54
C GLU A 51 -3.46 -7.65 -9.83
N ALA A 52 -2.65 -7.01 -10.68
CA ALA A 52 -1.25 -7.39 -10.90
C ALA A 52 -0.46 -7.46 -9.59
N ASN A 53 -0.60 -6.43 -8.73
CA ASN A 53 0.06 -6.41 -7.43
C ASN A 53 -0.37 -7.60 -6.55
N ALA A 54 -1.67 -7.91 -6.49
CA ALA A 54 -2.16 -9.03 -5.70
C ALA A 54 -1.63 -10.39 -6.20
N ARG A 55 -1.61 -10.59 -7.52
CA ARG A 55 -1.14 -11.83 -8.14
C ARG A 55 0.36 -12.04 -8.02
N ASP A 56 1.13 -10.97 -8.20
CA ASP A 56 2.58 -11.00 -8.03
C ASP A 56 2.99 -11.45 -6.61
N HIS A 57 2.13 -11.23 -5.60
CA HIS A 57 2.35 -11.63 -4.21
C HIS A 57 1.65 -12.95 -3.83
N THR A 58 1.25 -13.77 -4.80
CA THR A 58 0.51 -15.02 -4.57
C THR A 58 1.39 -16.28 -4.60
N ALA A 59 2.67 -16.17 -4.94
CA ALA A 59 3.57 -17.31 -4.81
C ALA A 59 3.77 -17.70 -3.32
N PRO A 60 4.09 -18.97 -3.01
CA PRO A 60 4.51 -19.36 -1.66
C PRO A 60 5.61 -18.45 -1.13
N ASP A 61 5.62 -18.23 0.18
CA ASP A 61 6.57 -17.34 0.84
C ASP A 61 8.02 -17.68 0.44
N VAL A 62 8.65 -16.73 -0.23
CA VAL A 62 10.08 -16.75 -0.50
C VAL A 62 10.79 -15.89 0.55
N PRO A 63 12.04 -16.23 0.93
CA PRO A 63 12.84 -15.38 1.80
C PRO A 63 12.92 -13.94 1.29
N ALA A 64 12.99 -12.96 2.19
CA ALA A 64 12.98 -11.54 1.85
C ALA A 64 14.04 -11.11 0.83
N ASP A 65 15.21 -11.76 0.87
CA ASP A 65 16.34 -11.49 -0.02
C ASP A 65 16.17 -12.12 -1.43
N GLN A 66 15.09 -12.88 -1.64
CA GLN A 66 14.74 -13.55 -2.89
C GLN A 66 13.48 -12.99 -3.55
N LEU A 67 12.84 -11.96 -2.96
CA LEU A 67 11.71 -11.28 -3.59
C LEU A 67 12.08 -10.77 -4.98
N SER A 68 11.12 -10.77 -5.91
CA SER A 68 11.28 -10.12 -7.21
C SER A 68 11.40 -8.61 -7.05
N ASP A 69 11.84 -7.93 -8.11
CA ASP A 69 12.03 -6.47 -8.09
C ASP A 69 10.70 -5.68 -8.14
N SER A 70 9.57 -6.38 -8.11
CA SER A 70 8.20 -5.85 -8.00
C SER A 70 7.54 -6.17 -6.65
N GLN A 71 8.15 -7.04 -5.84
CA GLN A 71 7.58 -7.56 -4.61
C GLN A 71 8.05 -6.81 -3.36
N GLY A 72 7.15 -6.74 -2.38
CA GLY A 72 7.34 -6.01 -1.13
C GLY A 72 6.95 -4.54 -1.23
N PRO A 73 6.78 -3.85 -0.09
CA PRO A 73 6.09 -2.56 -0.06
C PRO A 73 6.74 -1.43 -0.90
N PRO A 74 8.07 -1.18 -0.85
CA PRO A 74 8.65 -0.09 -1.64
C PRO A 74 8.73 -0.43 -3.13
N ALA A 75 8.98 -1.68 -3.48
CA ALA A 75 9.05 -2.13 -4.88
C ALA A 75 7.67 -2.06 -5.55
N SER A 76 6.60 -2.43 -4.85
CA SER A 76 5.25 -2.32 -5.39
C SER A 76 4.77 -0.88 -5.53
N ALA A 77 5.09 0.01 -4.56
CA ALA A 77 4.83 1.44 -4.68
C ALA A 77 5.53 2.03 -5.92
N ARG A 78 6.78 1.66 -6.15
CA ARG A 78 7.55 2.02 -7.36
C ARG A 78 6.85 1.56 -8.64
N VAL A 79 6.38 0.31 -8.71
CA VAL A 79 5.66 -0.20 -9.89
C VAL A 79 4.42 0.66 -10.17
N LEU A 80 3.61 0.94 -9.15
CA LEU A 80 2.41 1.76 -9.32
C LEU A 80 2.74 3.20 -9.73
N ALA A 81 3.84 3.78 -9.21
CA ALA A 81 4.29 5.11 -9.64
C ALA A 81 4.69 5.15 -11.12
N ILE A 82 5.44 4.14 -11.60
CA ILE A 82 5.83 4.02 -13.02
C ILE A 82 4.61 3.92 -13.93
N VAL A 83 3.67 3.02 -13.58
CA VAL A 83 2.45 2.80 -14.37
C VAL A 83 1.61 4.08 -14.45
N HIS A 84 1.36 4.74 -13.31
CA HIS A 84 0.50 5.92 -13.29
C HIS A 84 1.17 7.17 -13.86
N ALA A 85 2.49 7.31 -13.75
CA ALA A 85 3.24 8.36 -14.46
C ALA A 85 3.14 8.17 -15.98
N ALA A 86 3.26 6.93 -16.48
CA ALA A 86 3.12 6.63 -17.90
C ALA A 86 1.68 6.85 -18.39
N MET A 87 0.67 6.44 -17.61
CA MET A 87 -0.73 6.72 -17.93
C MET A 87 -1.01 8.24 -17.99
N PHE A 88 -0.48 8.99 -17.03
CA PHE A 88 -0.64 10.45 -16.99
C PHE A 88 0.02 11.14 -18.17
N ASP A 89 1.28 10.83 -18.49
CA ASP A 89 1.96 11.46 -19.64
C ASP A 89 1.34 11.04 -20.97
N ALA A 90 0.81 9.82 -21.10
CA ALA A 90 0.07 9.39 -22.29
C ALA A 90 -1.24 10.16 -22.45
N TYR A 91 -2.00 10.33 -21.36
CA TYR A 91 -3.19 11.17 -21.32
C TYR A 91 -2.84 12.63 -21.68
N ASN A 92 -1.85 13.20 -20.98
CA ASN A 92 -1.47 14.60 -21.06
C ASN A 92 -0.69 14.96 -22.34
N SER A 93 -0.19 13.97 -23.09
CA SER A 93 0.31 14.17 -24.45
C SER A 93 -0.79 14.60 -25.42
N ILE A 94 -2.02 14.14 -25.19
CA ILE A 94 -3.19 14.38 -26.06
C ILE A 94 -3.99 15.59 -25.56
N ASP A 95 -4.34 15.62 -24.27
CA ASP A 95 -5.24 16.63 -23.72
C ASP A 95 -4.51 17.91 -23.22
N ARG A 96 -3.23 17.79 -22.83
CA ARG A 96 -2.30 18.90 -22.56
C ARG A 96 -2.74 19.93 -21.50
N ARG A 97 -3.47 19.49 -20.46
CA ARG A 97 -3.90 20.34 -19.33
C ARG A 97 -2.84 20.60 -18.27
N TYR A 98 -1.80 19.79 -18.21
CA TYR A 98 -0.84 19.80 -17.10
C TYR A 98 0.60 19.85 -17.59
N ALA A 99 1.52 20.24 -16.72
CA ALA A 99 2.94 19.96 -16.90
C ALA A 99 3.16 18.44 -16.96
N PRO A 100 3.90 17.91 -17.94
CA PRO A 100 4.18 16.48 -18.00
C PRO A 100 5.05 16.06 -16.82
N TYR A 101 4.96 14.80 -16.42
CA TYR A 101 5.88 14.18 -15.47
C TYR A 101 7.28 14.09 -16.08
N LEU A 102 7.39 13.53 -17.28
CA LEU A 102 8.65 13.35 -17.99
C LEU A 102 8.56 13.82 -19.45
N THR A 103 7.54 13.39 -20.18
CA THR A 103 7.48 13.56 -21.63
C THR A 103 6.08 13.93 -22.12
N GLN A 104 6.05 14.66 -23.24
CA GLN A 104 4.82 15.01 -23.93
C GLN A 104 5.02 14.72 -25.43
N VAL A 105 4.31 13.71 -25.93
CA VAL A 105 4.47 13.25 -27.33
C VAL A 105 3.93 14.32 -28.29
N PRO A 106 4.73 14.80 -29.27
CA PRO A 106 4.29 15.79 -30.24
C PRO A 106 3.24 15.20 -31.20
N ASP A 107 2.45 16.07 -31.83
CA ASP A 107 1.48 15.71 -32.87
C ASP A 107 0.45 14.62 -32.46
N ALA A 108 0.16 14.52 -31.16
CA ALA A 108 -0.79 13.56 -30.60
C ALA A 108 -2.27 14.02 -30.65
N GLU A 109 -2.54 15.18 -31.24
CA GLU A 109 -3.90 15.73 -31.38
C GLU A 109 -4.78 14.78 -32.23
N GLY A 110 -5.92 14.35 -31.67
CA GLY A 110 -6.83 13.40 -32.32
C GLY A 110 -6.49 11.92 -32.10
N ALA A 111 -5.41 11.61 -31.38
CA ALA A 111 -5.17 10.26 -30.87
C ALA A 111 -6.24 9.86 -29.82
N SER A 112 -6.54 8.58 -29.72
CA SER A 112 -7.45 8.05 -28.70
C SER A 112 -6.74 8.02 -27.34
N ILE A 113 -7.32 8.74 -26.36
CA ILE A 113 -6.89 8.73 -24.97
C ILE A 113 -6.93 7.31 -24.41
N ASP A 114 -8.04 6.60 -24.59
CA ASP A 114 -8.21 5.24 -24.09
C ASP A 114 -7.11 4.30 -24.61
N ALA A 115 -6.82 4.35 -25.92
CA ALA A 115 -5.77 3.53 -26.51
C ALA A 115 -4.36 3.93 -26.01
N ALA A 116 -4.12 5.21 -25.75
CA ALA A 116 -2.83 5.70 -25.25
C ALA A 116 -2.58 5.32 -23.79
N VAL A 117 -3.56 5.58 -22.91
CA VAL A 117 -3.49 5.22 -21.50
C VAL A 117 -3.35 3.71 -21.33
N ALA A 118 -4.20 2.94 -22.02
CA ALA A 118 -4.17 1.48 -21.95
C ALA A 118 -2.83 0.91 -22.39
N ARG A 119 -2.29 1.42 -23.49
CA ARG A 119 -1.01 0.95 -24.00
C ARG A 119 0.16 1.33 -23.09
N ALA A 120 0.14 2.53 -22.51
CA ALA A 120 1.17 2.95 -21.57
C ALA A 120 1.19 2.09 -20.29
N ALA A 121 0.01 1.82 -19.73
CA ALA A 121 -0.14 0.95 -18.57
C ALA A 121 0.27 -0.50 -18.88
N HIS A 122 -0.18 -1.03 -20.02
CA HIS A 122 0.17 -2.36 -20.49
C HIS A 122 1.69 -2.55 -20.62
N ASP A 123 2.37 -1.67 -21.36
CA ASP A 123 3.79 -1.84 -21.66
C ASP A 123 4.66 -1.68 -20.42
N THR A 124 4.28 -0.79 -19.49
CA THR A 124 4.96 -0.67 -18.19
C THR A 124 4.75 -1.89 -17.29
N LEU A 125 3.52 -2.40 -17.18
CA LEU A 125 3.23 -3.62 -16.42
C LEU A 125 3.93 -4.85 -17.00
N MET A 126 3.91 -5.02 -18.33
CA MET A 126 4.62 -6.10 -19.03
C MET A 126 6.12 -6.10 -18.75
N ALA A 127 6.74 -4.91 -18.68
CA ALA A 127 8.16 -4.78 -18.40
C ALA A 127 8.51 -5.08 -16.94
N LEU A 128 7.63 -4.71 -16.00
CA LEU A 128 7.89 -4.77 -14.56
C LEU A 128 7.46 -6.11 -13.92
N ILE A 129 6.36 -6.70 -14.40
CA ILE A 129 5.78 -7.95 -13.88
C ILE A 129 5.45 -8.88 -15.05
N PRO A 130 6.46 -9.41 -15.78
CA PRO A 130 6.24 -10.18 -17.01
C PRO A 130 5.49 -11.50 -16.82
N THR A 131 5.36 -11.98 -15.58
CA THR A 131 4.68 -13.25 -15.24
C THR A 131 3.17 -13.22 -15.47
N GLU A 132 2.57 -12.03 -15.54
CA GLU A 132 1.12 -11.84 -15.73
C GLU A 132 0.77 -11.36 -17.15
N ALA A 133 1.63 -11.63 -18.14
CA ALA A 133 1.50 -11.11 -19.51
C ALA A 133 0.13 -11.37 -20.17
N GLU A 134 -0.37 -12.61 -20.07
CA GLU A 134 -1.68 -12.98 -20.67
C GLU A 134 -2.82 -12.14 -20.08
N PHE A 135 -2.76 -11.80 -18.80
CA PHE A 135 -3.75 -10.95 -18.15
C PHE A 135 -3.71 -9.50 -18.68
N TYR A 136 -2.52 -8.97 -18.93
CA TYR A 136 -2.37 -7.63 -19.50
C TYR A 136 -2.78 -7.57 -20.97
N ASP A 137 -2.39 -8.56 -21.77
CA ASP A 137 -2.77 -8.68 -23.18
C ASP A 137 -4.32 -8.71 -23.31
N ASP A 138 -4.99 -9.50 -22.47
CA ASP A 138 -6.46 -9.59 -22.43
C ASP A 138 -7.11 -8.26 -22.03
N ALA A 139 -6.55 -7.54 -21.05
CA ALA A 139 -7.06 -6.23 -20.63
C ALA A 139 -6.86 -5.15 -21.71
N LEU A 140 -5.71 -5.17 -22.40
CA LEU A 140 -5.42 -4.29 -23.53
C LEU A 140 -6.39 -4.54 -24.68
N GLN A 141 -6.59 -5.80 -25.04
CA GLN A 141 -7.53 -6.15 -26.10
C GLN A 141 -8.95 -5.67 -25.77
N GLN A 142 -9.42 -5.88 -24.54
CA GLN A 142 -10.74 -5.41 -24.10
C GLN A 142 -10.89 -3.90 -24.18
N THR A 143 -9.85 -3.13 -23.82
CA THR A 143 -9.89 -1.67 -23.95
C THR A 143 -9.93 -1.26 -25.42
N LEU A 144 -9.06 -1.84 -26.25
CA LEU A 144 -8.96 -1.50 -27.66
C LEU A 144 -10.20 -1.89 -28.47
N ASP A 145 -10.92 -2.95 -28.08
CA ASP A 145 -12.17 -3.36 -28.75
C ASP A 145 -13.28 -2.30 -28.61
N ARG A 146 -13.23 -1.45 -27.58
CA ARG A 146 -14.17 -0.34 -27.38
C ARG A 146 -13.77 0.92 -28.17
N VAL A 147 -12.52 1.01 -28.62
CA VAL A 147 -12.02 2.13 -29.41
C VAL A 147 -12.28 1.89 -30.90
N ALA A 148 -12.98 2.84 -31.54
CA ALA A 148 -13.27 2.78 -32.97
C ALA A 148 -12.00 2.64 -33.82
N ASP A 149 -12.04 1.73 -34.80
CA ASP A 149 -10.92 1.51 -35.71
C ASP A 149 -10.66 2.75 -36.57
N GLY A 150 -9.38 3.14 -36.67
CA GLY A 150 -8.95 4.29 -37.47
C GLY A 150 -7.64 4.90 -36.99
N PRO A 151 -7.21 6.01 -37.60
CA PRO A 151 -5.95 6.68 -37.28
C PRO A 151 -5.81 7.04 -35.80
N GLY A 152 -6.88 7.52 -35.15
CA GLY A 152 -6.84 7.90 -33.73
C GLY A 152 -6.48 6.74 -32.80
N LYS A 153 -6.99 5.53 -33.06
CA LYS A 153 -6.64 4.32 -32.30
C LYS A 153 -5.16 3.95 -32.46
N SER A 154 -4.68 3.89 -33.71
CA SER A 154 -3.27 3.57 -33.99
C SER A 154 -2.31 4.62 -33.44
N GLN A 155 -2.67 5.90 -33.52
CA GLN A 155 -1.90 7.00 -32.93
C GLN A 155 -1.90 6.92 -31.40
N GLY A 156 -3.03 6.62 -30.77
CA GLY A 156 -3.12 6.43 -29.32
C GLY A 156 -2.17 5.32 -28.84
N VAL A 157 -2.22 4.15 -29.49
CA VAL A 157 -1.28 3.04 -29.20
C VAL A 157 0.19 3.49 -29.35
N ALA A 158 0.52 4.25 -30.39
CA ALA A 158 1.87 4.75 -30.59
C ALA A 158 2.31 5.75 -29.50
N VAL A 159 1.43 6.68 -29.10
CA VAL A 159 1.66 7.62 -27.99
C VAL A 159 1.92 6.86 -26.70
N GLY A 160 1.05 5.92 -26.34
CA GLY A 160 1.19 5.13 -25.11
C GLY A 160 2.49 4.33 -25.05
N SER A 161 2.86 3.69 -26.17
CA SER A 161 4.13 2.92 -26.26
C SER A 161 5.35 3.83 -26.06
N ALA A 162 5.36 5.01 -26.71
CA ALA A 162 6.47 5.95 -26.61
C ALA A 162 6.63 6.53 -25.19
N VAL A 163 5.51 6.80 -24.51
CA VAL A 163 5.55 7.25 -23.11
C VAL A 163 6.05 6.15 -22.19
N ALA A 164 5.54 4.92 -22.31
CA ALA A 164 6.00 3.80 -21.50
C ALA A 164 7.51 3.56 -21.67
N GLU A 165 8.03 3.59 -22.90
CA GLU A 165 9.46 3.46 -23.20
C GLU A 165 10.28 4.55 -22.48
N ALA A 166 9.88 5.82 -22.58
CA ALA A 166 10.60 6.92 -21.94
C ALA A 166 10.64 6.81 -20.41
N ILE A 167 9.51 6.42 -19.79
CA ILE A 167 9.43 6.25 -18.33
C ILE A 167 10.27 5.05 -17.88
N LEU A 168 10.20 3.92 -18.58
CA LEU A 168 11.00 2.73 -18.26
C LEU A 168 12.50 3.02 -18.44
N GLU A 169 12.89 3.81 -19.44
CA GLU A 169 14.28 4.23 -19.63
C GLU A 169 14.78 5.09 -18.46
N LEU A 170 13.99 6.07 -18.01
CA LEU A 170 14.30 6.88 -16.82
C LEU A 170 14.56 6.00 -15.58
N ARG A 171 13.81 4.89 -15.45
CA ARG A 171 13.81 3.99 -14.29
C ARG A 171 14.66 2.73 -14.46
N SER A 172 15.48 2.67 -15.51
CA SER A 172 16.24 1.48 -15.92
C SER A 172 17.28 1.01 -14.89
N ASN A 173 17.76 1.89 -14.01
CA ASN A 173 18.78 1.58 -13.00
C ASN A 173 18.22 1.28 -11.60
N ASP A 174 16.89 1.29 -11.42
CA ASP A 174 16.30 1.12 -10.08
C ASP A 174 16.61 -0.24 -9.45
N GLN A 175 16.70 -1.30 -10.27
CA GLN A 175 16.99 -2.66 -9.82
C GLN A 175 18.30 -2.77 -9.02
N ASP A 176 19.25 -1.87 -9.26
CA ASP A 176 20.53 -1.83 -8.55
C ASP A 176 20.37 -1.45 -7.06
N TRP A 177 19.23 -0.83 -6.71
CA TRP A 177 18.95 -0.28 -5.37
C TRP A 177 17.80 -0.97 -4.64
N LEU A 178 16.99 -1.77 -5.34
CA LEU A 178 15.88 -2.51 -4.73
C LEU A 178 16.35 -3.61 -3.76
N ARG A 179 17.63 -4.00 -3.85
CA ARG A 179 18.27 -5.02 -3.01
C ARG A 179 19.51 -4.45 -2.32
N GLY A 180 19.97 -5.13 -1.28
CA GLY A 180 21.17 -4.75 -0.55
C GLY A 180 21.50 -5.74 0.54
N ILE A 181 22.61 -5.50 1.25
CA ILE A 181 23.05 -6.33 2.38
C ILE A 181 22.94 -5.49 3.65
N TYR A 182 22.14 -5.95 4.60
CA TYR A 182 22.13 -5.46 5.97
C TYR A 182 22.76 -6.51 6.88
N THR A 183 23.71 -6.10 7.72
CA THR A 183 24.34 -6.97 8.74
C THR A 183 23.97 -6.45 10.12
N PRO A 184 23.12 -7.17 10.88
CA PRO A 184 22.81 -6.79 12.26
C PRO A 184 24.07 -6.68 13.11
N THR A 185 24.14 -5.64 13.94
CA THR A 185 25.26 -5.44 14.88
C THR A 185 25.15 -6.34 16.11
N GLY A 186 23.93 -6.72 16.49
CA GLY A 186 23.64 -7.48 17.72
C GLY A 186 23.54 -6.62 18.99
N GLU A 187 23.78 -5.31 18.89
CA GLU A 187 23.69 -4.39 20.03
C GLU A 187 22.22 -4.04 20.37
N PRO A 188 21.89 -3.78 21.65
CA PRO A 188 20.57 -3.31 22.06
C PRO A 188 20.11 -2.08 21.27
N GLY A 189 18.82 -2.03 20.94
CA GLY A 189 18.25 -0.97 20.09
C GLY A 189 18.40 -1.17 18.59
N ASN A 190 19.35 -2.00 18.13
CA ASN A 190 19.55 -2.24 16.70
C ASN A 190 18.70 -3.41 16.19
N HIS A 191 18.21 -3.27 14.96
CA HIS A 191 17.39 -4.25 14.28
C HIS A 191 18.19 -5.53 14.04
N ASN A 192 17.55 -6.65 14.32
CA ASN A 192 18.12 -7.98 14.23
C ASN A 192 17.07 -8.95 13.68
N VAL A 193 17.46 -10.19 13.42
CA VAL A 193 16.58 -11.26 12.97
C VAL A 193 15.39 -11.45 13.92
N ASP A 194 14.21 -11.71 13.36
CA ASP A 194 13.02 -12.03 14.15
C ASP A 194 13.25 -13.39 14.84
N PRO A 195 13.22 -13.47 16.19
CA PRO A 195 13.41 -14.73 16.89
C PRO A 195 12.33 -15.78 16.60
N LEU A 196 11.19 -15.39 16.02
CA LEU A 196 10.14 -16.30 15.58
C LEU A 196 10.28 -16.74 14.11
N ASN A 197 11.08 -16.04 13.32
CA ASN A 197 11.26 -16.25 11.88
C ASN A 197 12.72 -15.99 11.48
N ALA A 198 13.66 -16.78 12.02
CA ALA A 198 15.10 -16.48 11.91
C ALA A 198 15.66 -16.46 10.48
N ASP A 199 15.03 -17.19 9.56
CA ASP A 199 15.49 -17.35 8.17
C ASP A 199 14.84 -16.35 7.20
N GLN A 200 14.09 -15.35 7.70
CA GLN A 200 13.29 -14.47 6.84
C GLN A 200 14.09 -13.48 5.98
N GLY A 201 15.35 -13.19 6.30
CA GLY A 201 16.18 -12.21 5.57
C GLY A 201 15.85 -10.74 5.87
N PHE A 202 16.25 -9.82 4.98
CA PHE A 202 16.00 -8.37 5.09
C PHE A 202 15.56 -7.76 3.74
N ILE A 203 14.52 -6.91 3.73
CA ILE A 203 13.98 -6.30 2.51
C ILE A 203 14.58 -4.91 2.27
N GLY A 204 15.15 -4.73 1.09
CA GLY A 204 15.51 -3.43 0.51
C GLY A 204 16.51 -2.55 1.26
N PRO A 205 17.64 -3.04 1.82
CA PRO A 205 18.61 -2.18 2.51
C PRO A 205 19.07 -0.92 1.75
N ASN A 206 19.04 -0.96 0.42
CA ASN A 206 19.47 0.17 -0.42
C ASN A 206 18.31 0.97 -1.03
N VAL A 207 17.04 0.66 -0.70
CA VAL A 207 15.87 1.31 -1.32
C VAL A 207 15.88 2.83 -1.13
N GLY A 208 16.42 3.31 0.01
CA GLY A 208 16.59 4.75 0.25
C GLY A 208 17.52 5.48 -0.73
N MET A 209 18.25 4.74 -1.58
CA MET A 209 19.15 5.29 -2.61
C MET A 209 18.52 5.35 -4.00
N LEU A 210 17.25 4.92 -4.15
CA LEU A 210 16.53 5.08 -5.40
C LEU A 210 16.42 6.56 -5.78
N LEU A 211 16.44 6.82 -7.10
CA LEU A 211 16.05 8.12 -7.62
C LEU A 211 14.59 8.40 -7.19
N PRO A 212 14.29 9.50 -6.48
CA PRO A 212 12.92 9.85 -6.17
C PRO A 212 12.09 10.13 -7.43
N PHE A 213 10.77 10.16 -7.28
CA PHE A 213 9.80 10.35 -8.34
C PHE A 213 9.34 11.80 -8.43
N GLY A 214 8.92 12.40 -7.31
CA GLY A 214 8.35 13.74 -7.26
C GLY A 214 9.18 14.76 -6.49
N VAL A 215 9.90 14.34 -5.44
CA VAL A 215 10.81 15.23 -4.68
C VAL A 215 12.24 15.19 -5.24
N SER A 216 13.10 16.14 -4.87
CA SER A 216 14.50 16.14 -5.31
C SER A 216 15.41 15.23 -4.47
N ASP A 217 15.20 15.19 -3.16
CA ASP A 217 16.00 14.41 -2.22
C ASP A 217 15.11 13.97 -1.04
N VAL A 218 14.90 12.67 -0.90
CA VAL A 218 14.08 12.10 0.19
C VAL A 218 14.70 12.28 1.57
N THR A 219 16.00 12.54 1.65
CA THR A 219 16.71 12.69 2.94
C THR A 219 16.35 13.99 3.65
N GLU A 220 15.79 14.97 2.93
CA GLU A 220 15.19 16.18 3.50
C GLU A 220 13.95 15.88 4.35
N PHE A 221 13.32 14.73 4.12
CA PHE A 221 12.14 14.23 4.82
C PHE A 221 12.48 13.13 5.84
N ARG A 222 13.76 12.83 6.05
CA ARG A 222 14.20 11.81 7.01
C ARG A 222 13.71 12.18 8.41
N ALA A 223 13.17 11.18 9.11
CA ALA A 223 12.66 11.38 10.47
C ALA A 223 13.78 11.83 11.45
N PRO A 224 13.43 12.57 12.51
CA PRO A 224 14.39 12.93 13.56
C PRO A 224 14.94 11.68 14.26
N THR A 225 15.90 11.86 15.17
CA THR A 225 16.41 10.73 15.95
C THR A 225 15.29 10.09 16.78
N PRO A 226 15.12 8.76 16.75
CA PRO A 226 14.09 8.09 17.55
C PRO A 226 14.34 8.28 19.05
N PRO A 227 13.31 8.10 19.91
CA PRO A 227 13.47 8.20 21.36
C PRO A 227 14.61 7.33 21.87
N ALA A 228 15.41 7.87 22.80
CA ALA A 228 16.48 7.10 23.43
C ALA A 228 15.89 5.94 24.25
N LEU A 229 16.57 4.80 24.27
CA LEU A 229 16.10 3.59 24.96
C LEU A 229 15.88 3.82 26.47
N ASP A 230 16.67 4.67 27.11
CA ASP A 230 16.57 5.00 28.54
C ASP A 230 15.52 6.09 28.84
N SER A 231 14.79 6.57 27.83
CA SER A 231 13.79 7.63 27.98
C SER A 231 12.44 7.13 28.53
N ALA A 232 11.68 8.04 29.14
CA ALA A 232 10.30 7.76 29.56
C ALA A 232 9.37 7.52 28.36
N GLU A 233 9.63 8.19 27.24
CA GLU A 233 8.87 8.04 25.99
C GLU A 233 9.02 6.64 25.42
N TYR A 234 10.24 6.09 25.38
CA TYR A 234 10.47 4.70 24.97
C TYR A 234 9.76 3.70 25.90
N ALA A 235 9.87 3.89 27.23
CA ALA A 235 9.21 3.01 28.20
C ALA A 235 7.68 3.00 28.04
N GLN A 236 7.07 4.16 27.78
CA GLN A 236 5.64 4.27 27.52
C GLN A 236 5.24 3.54 26.23
N ALA A 237 5.97 3.76 25.13
CA ALA A 237 5.71 3.08 23.87
C ALA A 237 5.90 1.55 23.98
N LEU A 238 6.87 1.10 24.79
CA LEU A 238 7.08 -0.32 25.06
C LEU A 238 5.89 -0.95 25.76
N GLU A 239 5.41 -0.35 26.85
CA GLU A 239 4.25 -0.87 27.58
C GLU A 239 2.98 -0.83 26.72
N GLU A 240 2.78 0.23 25.95
CA GLU A 240 1.65 0.35 25.02
C GLU A 240 1.62 -0.81 24.02
N VAL A 241 2.75 -1.10 23.36
CA VAL A 241 2.84 -2.24 22.42
C VAL A 241 2.73 -3.59 23.15
N LYS A 242 3.34 -3.72 24.34
CA LYS A 242 3.27 -4.94 25.14
C LYS A 242 1.83 -5.30 25.52
N VAL A 243 0.98 -4.30 25.78
CA VAL A 243 -0.44 -4.49 26.13
C VAL A 243 -1.33 -4.65 24.91
N LEU A 244 -1.15 -3.81 23.89
CA LEU A 244 -2.07 -3.74 22.74
C LEU A 244 -1.72 -4.71 21.62
N GLY A 245 -0.43 -4.99 21.41
CA GLY A 245 0.07 -5.82 20.33
C GLY A 245 0.20 -7.30 20.67
N VAL A 246 -0.03 -7.68 21.93
CA VAL A 246 0.16 -9.05 22.40
C VAL A 246 -0.78 -10.02 21.71
N PHE A 247 -0.22 -11.13 21.22
CA PHE A 247 -1.00 -12.26 20.76
C PHE A 247 -1.06 -13.35 21.81
N ARG A 248 -2.28 -13.67 22.23
CA ARG A 248 -2.55 -14.70 23.25
C ARG A 248 -3.05 -16.02 22.64
N GLY A 249 -2.67 -16.31 21.40
CA GLY A 249 -3.38 -17.26 20.54
C GLY A 249 -3.64 -18.67 21.10
N GLY A 250 -4.63 -19.35 20.51
CA GLY A 250 -4.50 -20.75 20.11
C GLY A 250 -5.08 -21.84 21.02
N ASP A 251 -5.14 -21.66 22.35
CA ASP A 251 -5.49 -22.78 23.25
C ASP A 251 -6.99 -23.11 23.35
N SER A 252 -7.91 -22.24 22.90
CA SER A 252 -9.35 -22.45 23.09
C SER A 252 -10.13 -22.88 21.85
N GLY A 253 -9.51 -22.96 20.67
CA GLY A 253 -10.26 -23.13 19.41
C GLY A 253 -11.19 -21.95 19.09
N GLU A 254 -11.10 -20.85 19.83
CA GLU A 254 -11.85 -19.63 19.57
C GLU A 254 -11.12 -18.82 18.50
N THR A 255 -11.86 -18.41 17.47
CA THR A 255 -11.49 -17.25 16.65
C THR A 255 -11.33 -16.06 17.58
N ALA A 256 -10.19 -15.36 17.53
CA ALA A 256 -10.18 -13.96 17.99
C ALA A 256 -11.36 -13.29 17.27
N PRO A 257 -12.45 -12.93 17.97
CA PRO A 257 -13.71 -12.75 17.28
C PRO A 257 -13.73 -11.36 16.67
N ALA A 258 -14.56 -11.19 15.64
CA ALA A 258 -14.79 -9.90 14.98
C ALA A 258 -15.33 -8.80 15.92
N ASP A 259 -15.44 -9.07 17.22
CA ASP A 259 -15.86 -8.15 18.28
C ASP A 259 -14.66 -7.49 19.02
N ASP A 260 -13.42 -7.96 18.82
CA ASP A 260 -12.23 -7.24 19.27
C ASP A 260 -11.82 -6.19 18.23
N GLU A 261 -12.18 -4.94 18.49
CA GLU A 261 -11.88 -3.79 17.62
C GLU A 261 -10.38 -3.65 17.32
N THR A 262 -9.50 -3.96 18.29
CA THR A 262 -8.04 -3.89 18.07
C THR A 262 -7.58 -4.94 17.07
N TYR A 263 -8.16 -6.15 17.11
CA TYR A 263 -7.88 -7.21 16.15
C TYR A 263 -8.44 -6.87 14.76
N VAL A 264 -9.65 -6.31 14.69
CA VAL A 264 -10.26 -5.87 13.42
C VAL A 264 -9.39 -4.82 12.74
N ILE A 265 -9.03 -3.74 13.46
CA ILE A 265 -8.20 -2.66 12.93
C ILE A 265 -6.83 -3.18 12.49
N ALA A 266 -6.16 -3.99 13.33
CA ALA A 266 -4.84 -4.54 13.03
C ALA A 266 -4.80 -5.35 11.72
N ASN A 267 -5.87 -6.11 11.44
CA ASN A 267 -5.97 -6.88 10.21
C ASN A 267 -6.51 -6.05 9.04
N PHE A 268 -7.38 -5.07 9.28
CA PHE A 268 -7.98 -4.25 8.21
C PHE A 268 -6.92 -3.55 7.35
N TRP A 269 -5.87 -3.03 7.99
CA TRP A 269 -4.77 -2.31 7.36
C TRP A 269 -3.56 -3.22 7.02
N SER A 270 -3.69 -4.55 7.11
CA SER A 270 -2.56 -5.49 7.05
C SER A 270 -1.85 -5.48 5.68
N TYR A 271 -2.43 -6.08 4.64
CA TYR A 271 -1.89 -6.12 3.27
C TYR A 271 -0.38 -6.38 3.25
N ASN A 272 0.08 -7.38 4.01
CA ASN A 272 1.51 -7.61 4.23
C ASN A 272 2.12 -8.52 3.14
N GLY A 273 1.71 -8.35 1.88
CA GLY A 273 2.16 -9.20 0.77
C GLY A 273 1.46 -10.56 0.73
N SER A 274 0.26 -10.68 1.30
CA SER A 274 -0.45 -11.95 1.38
C SER A 274 -1.05 -12.38 0.03
N PRO A 275 -1.16 -13.69 -0.23
CA PRO A 275 -1.75 -14.21 -1.47
C PRO A 275 -3.12 -13.64 -1.79
N PHE A 276 -3.29 -13.18 -3.03
CA PHE A 276 -4.49 -12.52 -3.57
C PHE A 276 -4.90 -11.21 -2.86
N ILE A 277 -4.07 -10.68 -1.96
CA ILE A 277 -4.31 -9.40 -1.28
C ILE A 277 -3.25 -8.36 -1.66
N GLY A 278 -1.98 -8.76 -1.79
CA GLY A 278 -0.91 -7.85 -2.16
C GLY A 278 -0.43 -6.96 -1.01
N THR A 279 -0.03 -5.72 -1.35
CA THR A 279 0.75 -4.82 -0.47
C THR A 279 0.01 -3.54 -0.08
N PRO A 280 0.48 -2.75 0.91
CA PRO A 280 -0.25 -1.56 1.35
C PRO A 280 -0.52 -0.51 0.25
N PRO A 281 0.40 -0.24 -0.71
CA PRO A 281 0.08 0.63 -1.85
C PRO A 281 -1.17 0.23 -2.64
N ARG A 282 -1.51 -1.07 -2.71
CA ARG A 282 -2.76 -1.54 -3.30
C ARG A 282 -3.97 -1.11 -2.47
N LEU A 283 -3.93 -1.29 -1.14
CA LEU A 283 -4.99 -0.87 -0.23
C LEU A 283 -5.31 0.62 -0.39
N TYR A 284 -4.29 1.47 -0.36
CA TYR A 284 -4.51 2.93 -0.45
C TYR A 284 -5.05 3.35 -1.81
N ASN A 285 -4.65 2.69 -2.90
CA ASN A 285 -5.30 2.90 -4.20
C ASN A 285 -6.76 2.43 -4.20
N GLN A 286 -7.10 1.29 -3.59
CA GLN A 286 -8.50 0.84 -3.49
C GLN A 286 -9.37 1.87 -2.76
N ILE A 287 -8.86 2.47 -1.69
CA ILE A 287 -9.56 3.54 -0.97
C ILE A 287 -9.65 4.82 -1.83
N ALA A 288 -8.57 5.22 -2.49
CA ALA A 288 -8.57 6.38 -3.38
C ALA A 288 -9.60 6.26 -4.52
N ARG A 289 -9.83 5.06 -5.04
CA ARG A 289 -10.90 4.79 -6.02
C ARG A 289 -12.28 5.04 -5.45
N VAL A 290 -12.56 4.54 -4.24
CA VAL A 290 -13.86 4.77 -3.57
C VAL A 290 -14.11 6.27 -3.42
N VAL A 291 -13.10 7.02 -2.99
CA VAL A 291 -13.20 8.48 -2.87
C VAL A 291 -13.38 9.15 -4.23
N ALA A 292 -12.60 8.77 -5.24
CA ALA A 292 -12.70 9.35 -6.59
C ALA A 292 -14.07 9.11 -7.25
N GLU A 293 -14.63 7.91 -7.07
CA GLU A 293 -15.97 7.56 -7.54
C GLU A 293 -17.05 8.33 -6.77
N GLN A 294 -16.92 8.46 -5.44
CA GLN A 294 -17.82 9.25 -4.59
C GLN A 294 -17.84 10.73 -4.99
N GLU A 295 -16.67 11.32 -5.23
CA GLU A 295 -16.52 12.72 -5.64
C GLU A 295 -16.78 12.95 -7.14
N SER A 296 -17.15 11.89 -7.87
CA SER A 296 -17.53 11.94 -9.29
C SER A 296 -16.44 12.54 -10.20
N ASN A 297 -15.19 12.18 -9.95
CA ASN A 297 -14.06 12.62 -10.75
C ASN A 297 -14.25 12.29 -12.25
N SER A 298 -13.84 13.21 -13.09
CA SER A 298 -13.66 12.98 -14.51
C SER A 298 -12.31 12.30 -14.82
N VAL A 299 -12.16 11.79 -16.04
CA VAL A 299 -10.95 11.06 -16.48
C VAL A 299 -9.65 11.87 -16.29
N HIS A 300 -9.69 13.18 -16.57
CA HIS A 300 -8.51 14.05 -16.44
C HIS A 300 -8.15 14.34 -14.97
N GLU A 301 -9.14 14.36 -14.09
CA GLU A 301 -8.95 14.47 -12.64
C GLU A 301 -8.36 13.16 -12.11
N ASN A 302 -8.88 12.00 -12.53
CA ASN A 302 -8.34 10.70 -12.16
C ASN A 302 -6.92 10.48 -12.68
N ALA A 303 -6.60 10.91 -13.91
CA ALA A 303 -5.25 10.84 -14.47
C ALA A 303 -4.24 11.56 -13.56
N ARG A 304 -4.57 12.78 -13.14
CA ARG A 304 -3.72 13.58 -12.24
C ARG A 304 -3.69 13.01 -10.82
N LEU A 305 -4.85 12.70 -10.25
CA LEU A 305 -4.98 12.23 -8.87
C LEU A 305 -4.17 10.96 -8.63
N PHE A 306 -4.36 9.93 -9.46
CA PHE A 306 -3.68 8.66 -9.27
C PHE A 306 -2.19 8.72 -9.61
N ALA A 307 -1.75 9.63 -10.49
CA ALA A 307 -0.33 9.90 -10.66
C ALA A 307 0.25 10.53 -9.39
N LEU A 308 -0.33 11.62 -8.86
CA LEU A 308 0.14 12.26 -7.64
C LEU A 308 0.19 11.30 -6.44
N ILE A 309 -0.87 10.50 -6.22
CA ILE A 309 -0.92 9.53 -5.11
C ILE A 309 0.23 8.53 -5.21
N ASN A 310 0.47 7.97 -6.40
CA ASN A 310 1.46 6.91 -6.54
C ASN A 310 2.90 7.46 -6.58
N LEU A 311 3.13 8.67 -7.11
CA LEU A 311 4.41 9.37 -6.96
C LEU A 311 4.72 9.64 -5.48
N ALA A 312 3.73 10.16 -4.73
CA ALA A 312 3.88 10.45 -3.31
C ALA A 312 4.09 9.20 -2.46
N MET A 313 3.36 8.11 -2.74
CA MET A 313 3.60 6.84 -2.05
C MET A 313 4.98 6.27 -2.37
N ALA A 314 5.45 6.33 -3.62
CA ALA A 314 6.79 5.84 -3.95
C ALA A 314 7.87 6.61 -3.17
N ASP A 315 7.81 7.95 -3.15
CA ASP A 315 8.79 8.77 -2.42
C ASP A 315 8.69 8.62 -0.90
N ALA A 316 7.48 8.46 -0.36
CA ALA A 316 7.28 8.10 1.04
C ALA A 316 7.91 6.75 1.38
N GLY A 317 7.82 5.78 0.47
CA GLY A 317 8.50 4.48 0.59
C GLY A 317 10.02 4.61 0.60
N ILE A 318 10.59 5.38 -0.33
CA ILE A 318 12.04 5.62 -0.43
C ILE A 318 12.53 6.33 0.85
N SER A 319 11.88 7.43 1.27
CA SER A 319 12.22 8.18 2.49
C SER A 319 12.12 7.32 3.77
N THR A 320 11.09 6.49 3.86
CA THR A 320 10.92 5.58 4.99
C THR A 320 12.03 4.53 5.03
N TRP A 321 12.39 3.94 3.89
CA TRP A 321 13.47 2.95 3.84
C TRP A 321 14.85 3.55 4.09
N ASP A 322 15.09 4.79 3.63
CA ASP A 322 16.26 5.57 4.03
C ASP A 322 16.32 5.71 5.57
N THR A 323 15.25 6.19 6.20
CA THR A 323 15.17 6.33 7.66
C THR A 323 15.39 5.00 8.39
N LYS A 324 14.76 3.92 7.91
CA LYS A 324 14.87 2.56 8.47
C LYS A 324 16.30 2.08 8.56
N TYR A 325 17.04 2.17 7.46
CA TYR A 325 18.42 1.66 7.42
C TYR A 325 19.44 2.68 7.93
N PHE A 326 19.09 3.97 8.01
CA PHE A 326 19.90 4.98 8.68
C PHE A 326 19.97 4.77 10.20
N TYR A 327 18.82 4.56 10.86
CA TYR A 327 18.77 4.35 12.32
C TYR A 327 18.84 2.89 12.73
N ALA A 328 18.45 1.97 11.84
CA ALA A 328 18.39 0.53 12.10
C ALA A 328 17.65 0.18 13.40
N TYR A 329 16.58 0.91 13.76
CA TYR A 329 15.92 0.74 15.06
C TYR A 329 15.17 -0.60 15.18
N TRP A 330 15.27 -1.25 16.34
CA TRP A 330 14.70 -2.58 16.56
C TRP A 330 13.16 -2.63 16.57
N ARG A 331 12.63 -3.79 16.23
CA ARG A 331 11.19 -4.10 16.28
C ARG A 331 10.73 -4.36 17.71
N PRO A 332 9.43 -4.21 18.03
CA PRO A 332 8.91 -4.49 19.37
C PRO A 332 9.20 -5.91 19.88
N ILE A 333 9.17 -6.93 19.01
CA ILE A 333 9.53 -8.30 19.41
C ILE A 333 10.95 -8.42 19.97
N LEU A 334 11.89 -7.62 19.48
CA LEU A 334 13.25 -7.56 20.00
C LEU A 334 13.30 -6.75 21.29
N GLY A 335 12.75 -5.53 21.27
CA GLY A 335 12.80 -4.62 22.41
C GLY A 335 12.09 -5.17 23.65
N ILE A 336 10.89 -5.75 23.51
CA ILE A 336 10.13 -6.30 24.64
C ILE A 336 10.80 -7.56 25.21
N ARG A 337 11.35 -8.44 24.35
CA ARG A 337 12.02 -9.66 24.82
C ARG A 337 13.38 -9.39 25.46
N GLN A 338 14.02 -8.27 25.11
CA GLN A 338 15.38 -7.90 25.53
C GLN A 338 15.40 -6.58 26.33
N ALA A 339 14.28 -6.20 26.96
CA ALA A 339 14.19 -4.93 27.67
C ALA A 339 15.14 -4.85 28.89
N ASP A 340 15.71 -5.97 29.34
CA ASP A 340 16.77 -5.99 30.35
C ASP A 340 18.12 -5.47 29.82
N THR A 341 18.23 -5.21 28.52
CA THR A 341 19.44 -4.72 27.84
C THR A 341 19.34 -3.26 27.37
N ASP A 342 18.17 -2.62 27.53
CA ASP A 342 17.90 -1.29 26.97
C ASP A 342 18.40 -0.12 27.86
N GLY A 343 18.82 -0.42 29.11
CA GLY A 343 19.29 0.56 30.07
C GLY A 343 18.19 1.36 30.79
N ASN A 344 16.93 0.98 30.65
CA ASN A 344 15.77 1.68 31.18
C ASN A 344 15.20 0.97 32.41
N ALA A 345 15.16 1.66 33.55
CA ALA A 345 14.62 1.09 34.78
C ALA A 345 13.08 0.95 34.78
N ASN A 346 12.40 1.53 33.78
CA ASN A 346 10.93 1.50 33.66
C ASN A 346 10.42 0.48 32.64
N THR A 347 11.30 -0.33 32.06
CA THR A 347 10.94 -1.42 31.15
C THR A 347 11.14 -2.77 31.83
N GLU A 348 10.37 -3.76 31.42
CA GLU A 348 10.48 -5.13 31.95
C GLU A 348 10.47 -6.12 30.80
N ALA A 349 11.55 -6.90 30.70
CA ALA A 349 11.69 -7.92 29.68
C ALA A 349 10.61 -8.99 29.84
N ASP A 350 10.02 -9.38 28.72
CA ASP A 350 9.20 -10.58 28.62
C ASP A 350 9.76 -11.46 27.50
N PRO A 351 10.69 -12.38 27.81
CA PRO A 351 11.32 -13.24 26.81
C PRO A 351 10.33 -14.16 26.07
N SER A 352 9.12 -14.35 26.61
CA SER A 352 8.07 -15.17 26.02
C SER A 352 7.05 -14.38 25.21
N TRP A 353 7.16 -13.03 25.21
CA TRP A 353 6.18 -12.17 24.55
C TRP A 353 6.03 -12.54 23.08
N SER A 354 4.77 -12.67 22.65
CA SER A 354 4.39 -12.91 21.28
C SER A 354 3.33 -11.89 20.87
N PHE A 355 3.19 -11.68 19.57
CA PHE A 355 2.50 -10.53 18.99
C PHE A 355 1.60 -10.97 17.86
N LEU A 356 0.59 -10.14 17.54
CA LEU A 356 -0.35 -10.49 16.48
C LEU A 356 0.37 -10.58 15.15
N GLY A 357 1.38 -9.73 14.93
CA GLY A 357 2.25 -9.74 13.77
C GLY A 357 1.59 -9.26 12.49
N GLY A 358 2.39 -9.26 11.42
CA GLY A 358 1.86 -9.13 10.07
C GLY A 358 0.99 -10.35 9.78
N SER A 359 -0.28 -10.13 9.44
CA SER A 359 -1.22 -11.21 9.19
C SER A 359 -0.80 -12.02 7.98
N ARG A 360 -0.60 -13.33 8.15
CA ARG A 360 -0.45 -14.28 7.05
C ARG A 360 -1.83 -14.72 6.55
N SER A 361 -2.47 -13.83 5.80
CA SER A 361 -3.78 -14.09 5.22
C SER A 361 -3.68 -15.01 4.01
N ASN A 362 -4.70 -15.84 3.79
CA ASN A 362 -4.70 -16.90 2.76
C ASN A 362 -3.45 -17.80 2.82
N PRO A 363 -3.09 -18.34 4.00
CA PRO A 363 -1.82 -19.04 4.18
C PRO A 363 -1.79 -20.35 3.38
N PHE A 364 -0.60 -20.72 2.91
CA PHE A 364 -0.35 -22.05 2.38
C PHE A 364 -0.29 -23.08 3.51
N GLU A 365 -0.94 -24.22 3.30
CA GLU A 365 -0.82 -25.35 4.23
C GLU A 365 0.57 -25.97 4.07
N LEU A 366 1.30 -26.04 5.18
CA LEU A 366 2.63 -26.64 5.23
C LEU A 366 2.52 -28.17 5.14
N SER A 367 3.61 -28.84 4.77
CA SER A 367 3.63 -30.30 4.61
C SER A 367 3.30 -31.09 5.90
N ASN A 368 3.39 -30.44 7.06
CA ASN A 368 3.06 -31.00 8.37
C ASN A 368 1.59 -30.75 8.78
N GLY A 369 0.78 -30.10 7.93
CA GLY A 369 -0.63 -29.76 8.21
C GLY A 369 -0.82 -28.53 9.09
N GLU A 370 0.25 -27.77 9.36
CA GLU A 370 0.21 -26.48 10.04
C GLU A 370 0.19 -25.32 9.04
N PHE A 371 -0.06 -24.11 9.52
CA PHE A 371 0.09 -22.87 8.77
C PHE A 371 1.29 -22.08 9.30
N GLU A 372 1.87 -21.25 8.47
CA GLU A 372 3.00 -20.41 8.84
C GLU A 372 2.64 -19.42 9.96
N ASN A 373 3.60 -19.16 10.87
CA ASN A 373 3.42 -18.24 11.98
C ASN A 373 3.44 -16.78 11.50
N ASN A 374 2.71 -15.91 12.20
CA ASN A 374 2.80 -14.46 11.99
C ASN A 374 4.25 -13.98 12.19
N PHE A 375 4.59 -12.86 11.53
CA PHE A 375 5.97 -12.41 11.42
C PHE A 375 6.12 -10.93 11.74
N ALA A 376 7.30 -10.55 12.23
CA ALA A 376 7.72 -9.16 12.24
C ALA A 376 8.31 -8.83 10.86
N PRO A 377 7.82 -7.81 10.14
CA PRO A 377 8.31 -7.54 8.80
C PRO A 377 9.84 -7.38 8.76
N PRO A 378 10.54 -8.01 7.80
CA PRO A 378 11.99 -8.20 7.73
C PRO A 378 12.76 -6.91 7.37
N PHE A 379 12.59 -5.86 8.17
CA PHE A 379 13.26 -4.57 8.03
C PHE A 379 13.11 -3.76 9.33
N PRO A 380 14.00 -2.78 9.59
CA PRO A 380 13.97 -1.96 10.81
C PRO A 380 12.62 -1.30 11.07
N ALA A 381 12.34 -0.96 12.34
CA ALA A 381 11.04 -0.44 12.76
C ALA A 381 10.85 1.03 12.36
N TYR A 382 11.80 1.90 12.70
CA TYR A 382 11.62 3.35 12.62
C TYR A 382 11.95 3.89 11.22
N THR A 383 11.03 4.54 10.49
CA THR A 383 9.61 4.79 10.79
C THR A 383 8.68 3.78 10.09
N SER A 384 7.37 3.83 10.33
CA SER A 384 6.42 2.86 9.78
C SER A 384 6.10 3.10 8.30
N GLY A 385 6.34 2.08 7.45
CA GLY A 385 6.00 2.14 6.02
C GLY A 385 4.51 2.32 5.78
N HIS A 386 3.65 1.55 6.46
CA HIS A 386 2.20 1.71 6.39
C HIS A 386 1.75 3.14 6.68
N ALA A 387 2.23 3.71 7.79
CA ALA A 387 1.86 5.07 8.17
C ALA A 387 2.32 6.11 7.12
N ALA A 388 3.51 5.95 6.55
CA ALA A 388 4.04 6.86 5.53
C ALA A 388 3.29 6.77 4.20
N PHE A 389 3.05 5.55 3.70
CA PHE A 389 2.26 5.34 2.47
C PHE A 389 0.83 5.84 2.62
N GLY A 390 0.17 5.51 3.75
CA GLY A 390 -1.18 5.98 4.04
C GLY A 390 -1.25 7.49 4.13
N ALA A 391 -0.33 8.12 4.88
CA ALA A 391 -0.26 9.58 4.96
C ALA A 391 -0.05 10.23 3.60
N ALA A 392 0.88 9.73 2.77
CA ALA A 392 1.11 10.25 1.44
C ALA A 392 -0.15 10.18 0.55
N ALA A 393 -0.86 9.05 0.58
CA ALA A 393 -2.11 8.88 -0.17
C ALA A 393 -3.24 9.78 0.33
N PHE A 394 -3.52 9.74 1.64
CA PHE A 394 -4.62 10.52 2.26
C PHE A 394 -4.37 12.02 2.21
N LYS A 395 -3.12 12.45 2.39
CA LYS A 395 -2.75 13.85 2.24
C LYS A 395 -2.87 14.32 0.80
N THR A 396 -2.47 13.50 -0.17
CA THR A 396 -2.65 13.83 -1.59
C THR A 396 -4.13 13.98 -1.93
N LEU A 397 -5.01 13.10 -1.43
CA LEU A 397 -6.47 13.25 -1.57
C LEU A 397 -6.94 14.58 -0.95
N ALA A 398 -6.51 14.90 0.26
CA ALA A 398 -6.92 16.12 0.97
C ALA A 398 -6.46 17.39 0.23
N ASN A 399 -5.23 17.38 -0.31
CA ASN A 399 -4.71 18.45 -1.16
C ASN A 399 -5.49 18.55 -2.48
N PHE A 400 -5.78 17.42 -3.13
CA PHE A 400 -6.49 17.41 -4.41
C PHE A 400 -7.91 17.98 -4.29
N TYR A 401 -8.66 17.56 -3.27
CA TYR A 401 -10.02 18.02 -3.03
C TYR A 401 -10.11 19.29 -2.19
N GLN A 402 -8.97 19.82 -1.73
CA GLN A 402 -8.86 21.00 -0.88
C GLN A 402 -9.67 20.88 0.43
N THR A 403 -9.78 19.68 0.97
CA THR A 403 -10.47 19.39 2.24
C THR A 403 -10.03 18.04 2.82
N ASP A 404 -9.85 17.97 4.15
CA ASP A 404 -9.68 16.70 4.87
C ASP A 404 -11.01 15.99 5.15
N ALA A 405 -12.11 16.76 5.18
CA ALA A 405 -13.43 16.33 5.63
C ALA A 405 -14.20 15.51 4.57
N ILE A 406 -13.57 14.46 4.07
CA ILE A 406 -14.19 13.46 3.19
C ILE A 406 -14.47 12.20 4.01
N ALA A 407 -15.75 11.96 4.29
CA ALA A 407 -16.19 10.71 4.89
C ALA A 407 -16.30 9.64 3.81
N PHE A 408 -15.91 8.41 4.13
CA PHE A 408 -16.02 7.27 3.23
C PHE A 408 -16.21 5.96 4.00
N GLU A 409 -16.70 4.94 3.30
CA GLU A 409 -16.86 3.58 3.82
C GLU A 409 -16.04 2.62 2.94
N PHE A 410 -15.35 1.66 3.56
CA PHE A 410 -14.48 0.72 2.85
C PHE A 410 -14.52 -0.69 3.44
N VAL A 411 -14.55 -1.69 2.57
CA VAL A 411 -14.37 -3.10 2.91
C VAL A 411 -12.97 -3.52 2.48
N SER A 412 -12.12 -3.81 3.47
CA SER A 412 -10.77 -4.34 3.25
C SER A 412 -10.82 -5.76 2.71
N ASP A 413 -9.90 -6.11 1.79
CA ASP A 413 -9.77 -7.50 1.33
C ASP A 413 -9.37 -8.44 2.47
N GLU A 414 -8.83 -7.92 3.56
CA GLU A 414 -8.56 -8.69 4.78
C GLU A 414 -9.85 -9.11 5.49
N TRP A 415 -10.98 -8.45 5.21
CA TRP A 415 -12.31 -8.66 5.81
C TRP A 415 -13.42 -8.65 4.76
N ASN A 416 -13.24 -9.38 3.65
CA ASN A 416 -14.19 -9.42 2.54
C ASN A 416 -15.16 -10.63 2.56
N GLY A 417 -15.20 -11.40 3.65
CA GLY A 417 -16.04 -12.59 3.73
C GLY A 417 -15.49 -13.83 3.01
N THR A 418 -14.29 -13.74 2.42
CA THR A 418 -13.65 -14.86 1.70
C THR A 418 -12.20 -15.11 2.13
N THR A 419 -11.46 -14.06 2.48
CA THR A 419 -10.09 -14.15 2.99
C THR A 419 -10.00 -14.99 4.24
N ARG A 420 -8.98 -15.85 4.28
CA ARG A 420 -8.70 -16.73 5.40
C ARG A 420 -7.65 -16.13 6.32
N ASP A 421 -7.85 -16.24 7.62
CA ASP A 421 -6.86 -15.89 8.63
C ASP A 421 -5.68 -16.89 8.64
N GLN A 422 -4.72 -16.65 9.53
CA GLN A 422 -3.52 -17.49 9.68
C GLN A 422 -3.82 -18.93 10.12
N PHE A 423 -5.07 -19.25 10.48
CA PHE A 423 -5.52 -20.59 10.84
C PHE A 423 -6.40 -21.22 9.74
N GLY A 424 -6.47 -20.59 8.57
CA GLY A 424 -7.30 -21.03 7.45
C GLY A 424 -8.80 -20.73 7.61
N ARG A 425 -9.20 -19.98 8.63
CA ARG A 425 -10.61 -19.66 8.92
C ARG A 425 -11.04 -18.44 8.13
N VAL A 426 -12.20 -18.50 7.48
CA VAL A 426 -12.72 -17.37 6.71
C VAL A 426 -13.08 -16.23 7.66
N ARG A 427 -12.52 -15.04 7.41
CA ARG A 427 -12.91 -13.81 8.11
C ARG A 427 -14.23 -13.30 7.54
N PRO A 428 -15.15 -12.80 8.39
CA PRO A 428 -16.41 -12.22 7.93
C PRO A 428 -16.19 -10.98 7.06
N MET A 429 -17.24 -10.59 6.34
CA MET A 429 -17.25 -9.30 5.65
C MET A 429 -17.48 -8.19 6.67
N LEU A 430 -16.54 -7.27 6.83
CA LEU A 430 -16.65 -6.11 7.70
C LEU A 430 -16.34 -4.84 6.92
N SER A 431 -17.18 -3.85 7.12
CA SER A 431 -17.02 -2.51 6.56
C SER A 431 -16.55 -1.55 7.65
N ARG A 432 -15.69 -0.60 7.31
CA ARG A 432 -15.26 0.49 8.20
C ARG A 432 -15.62 1.83 7.60
N SER A 433 -16.11 2.72 8.44
CA SER A 433 -16.43 4.10 8.07
C SER A 433 -15.42 5.06 8.69
N PHE A 434 -14.96 6.00 7.88
CA PHE A 434 -14.05 7.06 8.31
C PHE A 434 -14.75 8.41 8.14
N VAL A 435 -14.56 9.30 9.11
CA VAL A 435 -15.17 10.64 9.10
C VAL A 435 -14.33 11.66 8.33
N SER A 436 -13.05 11.37 8.16
CA SER A 436 -12.10 12.19 7.41
C SER A 436 -10.91 11.36 6.90
N LEU A 437 -10.13 11.94 5.99
CA LEU A 437 -8.93 11.31 5.43
C LEU A 437 -7.83 11.19 6.50
N SER A 438 -7.63 12.23 7.32
CA SER A 438 -6.69 12.21 8.45
C SER A 438 -7.03 11.13 9.48
N ALA A 439 -8.32 10.93 9.78
CA ALA A 439 -8.76 9.87 10.70
C ALA A 439 -8.40 8.47 10.18
N ALA A 440 -8.51 8.25 8.86
CA ALA A 440 -8.08 7.00 8.23
C ALA A 440 -6.55 6.83 8.30
N ALA A 441 -5.78 7.90 8.09
CA ALA A 441 -4.32 7.87 8.24
C ALA A 441 -3.87 7.55 9.68
N ALA A 442 -4.55 8.14 10.68
CA ALA A 442 -4.29 7.90 12.09
C ALA A 442 -4.61 6.46 12.51
N GLU A 443 -5.75 5.91 12.08
CA GLU A 443 -6.11 4.51 12.36
C GLU A 443 -5.15 3.53 11.66
N ASN A 444 -4.75 3.83 10.43
CA ASN A 444 -3.72 3.08 9.72
C ASN A 444 -2.40 3.03 10.51
N ALA A 445 -1.94 4.15 11.08
CA ALA A 445 -0.75 4.17 11.92
C ALA A 445 -0.94 3.38 13.23
N ALA A 446 -2.06 3.59 13.92
CA ALA A 446 -2.38 2.89 15.17
C ALA A 446 -2.51 1.37 14.98
N SER A 447 -3.00 0.91 13.82
CA SER A 447 -3.12 -0.52 13.49
C SER A 447 -1.82 -1.28 13.68
N ARG A 448 -0.67 -0.62 13.47
CA ARG A 448 0.65 -1.26 13.53
C ARG A 448 1.14 -1.48 14.96
N VAL A 449 0.65 -0.67 15.90
CA VAL A 449 0.78 -0.90 17.35
C VAL A 449 -0.09 -2.08 17.75
N PHE A 450 -1.32 -2.17 17.25
CA PHE A 450 -2.22 -3.31 17.48
C PHE A 450 -1.71 -4.63 16.88
N ASN A 451 -0.97 -4.59 15.77
CA ASN A 451 -0.23 -5.76 15.27
C ASN A 451 0.98 -6.12 16.16
N GLY A 452 1.47 -5.20 17.00
CA GLY A 452 2.70 -5.39 17.77
C GLY A 452 3.99 -5.32 16.95
N VAL A 453 3.96 -4.71 15.76
CA VAL A 453 5.12 -4.65 14.85
C VAL A 453 5.81 -3.28 14.82
N HIS A 454 5.17 -2.24 15.33
CA HIS A 454 5.70 -0.87 15.37
C HIS A 454 5.47 -0.20 16.72
N TRP A 455 6.35 0.72 17.06
CA TRP A 455 6.16 1.66 18.17
C TRP A 455 5.28 2.83 17.73
N ARG A 456 4.64 3.54 18.66
CA ARG A 456 3.79 4.69 18.31
C ARG A 456 4.52 5.80 17.56
N PHE A 457 5.76 6.10 17.97
CA PHE A 457 6.58 7.13 17.34
C PHE A 457 7.01 6.74 15.92
N ASP A 458 7.00 5.44 15.57
CA ASP A 458 7.20 5.01 14.18
C ASP A 458 6.07 5.52 13.28
N GLY A 459 4.84 5.53 13.79
CA GLY A 459 3.65 5.98 13.07
C GLY A 459 3.58 7.51 12.97
N VAL A 460 3.80 8.22 14.08
CA VAL A 460 3.76 9.69 14.14
C VAL A 460 4.74 10.31 13.13
N GLU A 461 6.01 9.92 13.19
CA GLU A 461 7.04 10.52 12.32
C GLU A 461 6.91 10.06 10.85
N ALA A 462 6.34 8.88 10.61
CA ALA A 462 5.96 8.45 9.27
C ALA A 462 4.83 9.30 8.68
N ILE A 463 3.79 9.63 9.45
CA ILE A 463 2.72 10.52 8.95
C ILE A 463 3.29 11.91 8.66
N ARG A 464 4.16 12.43 9.54
CA ARG A 464 4.81 13.73 9.32
C ARG A 464 5.58 13.77 8.00
N ALA A 465 6.40 12.77 7.73
CA ALA A 465 7.17 12.67 6.48
C ALA A 465 6.26 12.46 5.26
N GLY A 466 5.30 11.53 5.33
CA GLY A 466 4.38 11.25 4.24
C GLY A 466 3.51 12.45 3.84
N ASN A 467 3.05 13.23 4.83
CA ASN A 467 2.31 14.47 4.58
C ASN A 467 3.18 15.50 3.86
N ALA A 468 4.41 15.74 4.35
CA ALA A 468 5.32 16.72 3.77
C ALA A 468 5.72 16.37 2.33
N ILE A 469 5.93 15.09 2.03
CA ILE A 469 6.21 14.60 0.67
C ILE A 469 5.00 14.82 -0.25
N ALA A 470 3.79 14.52 0.22
CA ALA A 470 2.57 14.76 -0.55
C ALA A 470 2.34 16.25 -0.84
N ASP A 471 2.67 17.13 0.11
CA ASP A 471 2.60 18.59 -0.06
C ASP A 471 3.59 19.07 -1.13
N GLU A 472 4.86 18.69 -1.01
CA GLU A 472 5.91 19.06 -1.95
C GLU A 472 5.57 18.61 -3.38
N ILE A 473 5.06 17.39 -3.54
CA ILE A 473 4.68 16.86 -4.85
C ILE A 473 3.45 17.56 -5.40
N PHE A 474 2.42 17.82 -4.59
CA PHE A 474 1.22 18.51 -5.05
C PHE A 474 1.49 19.95 -5.51
N ASP A 475 2.41 20.63 -4.83
CA ASP A 475 2.76 22.03 -5.10
C ASP A 475 3.68 22.19 -6.31
N ASN A 476 4.44 21.15 -6.68
CA ASN A 476 5.48 21.27 -7.71
C ASN A 476 5.31 20.34 -8.92
N ALA A 477 4.67 19.17 -8.76
CA ALA A 477 4.52 18.18 -9.82
C ALA A 477 3.13 18.22 -10.46
N LEU A 478 3.08 17.88 -11.76
CA LEU A 478 1.83 17.70 -12.53
C LEU A 478 0.88 18.90 -12.43
N ARG A 479 1.45 20.10 -12.36
CA ARG A 479 0.71 21.36 -12.17
C ARG A 479 -0.11 21.69 -13.41
N PRO A 480 -1.32 22.23 -13.26
CA PRO A 480 -2.09 22.77 -14.38
C PRO A 480 -1.28 23.79 -15.21
N THR A 481 -1.44 23.77 -16.53
CA THR A 481 -0.80 24.75 -17.42
C THR A 481 -1.42 26.14 -17.28
N GLU A 482 -2.71 26.20 -16.93
CA GLU A 482 -3.38 27.39 -16.46
C GLU A 482 -3.47 27.33 -14.93
N ASP A 483 -2.85 28.29 -14.24
CA ASP A 483 -2.79 28.33 -12.79
C ASP A 483 -4.21 28.34 -12.18
N ASP A 484 -4.51 27.31 -11.38
CA ASP A 484 -5.78 27.13 -10.66
C ASP A 484 -5.75 27.80 -9.28
N GLY A 485 -4.58 28.30 -8.84
CA GLY A 485 -4.36 28.91 -7.54
C GLY A 485 -4.41 27.92 -6.36
N LEU A 486 -4.44 26.61 -6.63
CA LEU A 486 -4.51 25.58 -5.59
C LEU A 486 -3.11 25.19 -5.09
N SER A 487 -2.95 25.04 -3.78
CA SER A 487 -1.74 24.53 -3.14
C SER A 487 -2.09 23.48 -2.10
N SER A 488 -1.09 22.86 -1.50
CA SER A 488 -1.24 22.02 -0.33
C SER A 488 -2.00 22.75 0.78
N ILE A 489 -2.84 22.01 1.50
CA ILE A 489 -3.58 22.52 2.66
C ILE A 489 -2.84 22.15 3.95
N PRO A 490 -3.04 22.83 5.08
CA PRO A 490 -2.44 22.42 6.36
C PRO A 490 -2.83 20.99 6.76
N SER A 491 -1.95 20.28 7.47
CA SER A 491 -2.30 18.97 8.05
C SER A 491 -3.15 19.14 9.30
N GLU A 492 -4.12 18.23 9.46
CA GLU A 492 -4.86 18.05 10.71
C GLU A 492 -3.97 17.50 11.83
N ASP A 493 -4.45 17.58 13.08
CA ASP A 493 -3.75 17.08 14.26
C ASP A 493 -3.83 15.54 14.37
N PHE A 494 -3.07 14.87 13.50
CA PHE A 494 -3.00 13.41 13.45
C PHE A 494 -2.35 12.80 14.71
N GLU A 495 -1.52 13.54 15.43
CA GLU A 495 -0.91 13.10 16.69
C GLU A 495 -2.00 12.90 17.75
N MET A 496 -2.88 13.89 17.92
CA MET A 496 -4.03 13.79 18.82
C MET A 496 -4.98 12.66 18.41
N GLN A 497 -5.18 12.44 17.12
CA GLN A 497 -6.04 11.34 16.62
C GLN A 497 -5.44 9.96 16.97
N ILE A 498 -4.14 9.76 16.75
CA ILE A 498 -3.44 8.53 17.15
C ILE A 498 -3.51 8.33 18.66
N ASP A 499 -3.27 9.40 19.44
CA ASP A 499 -3.33 9.37 20.90
C ASP A 499 -4.71 8.96 21.41
N SER A 500 -5.78 9.48 20.81
CA SER A 500 -7.15 9.10 21.15
C SER A 500 -7.38 7.62 20.91
N ILE A 501 -7.03 7.12 19.72
CA ILE A 501 -7.25 5.71 19.32
C ILE A 501 -6.51 4.76 20.27
N LEU A 502 -5.24 5.04 20.56
CA LEU A 502 -4.42 4.18 21.41
C LEU A 502 -4.83 4.26 22.89
N SER A 503 -5.18 5.44 23.38
CA SER A 503 -5.65 5.63 24.77
C SER A 503 -6.98 4.92 25.01
N ASP A 504 -7.93 5.04 24.09
CA ASP A 504 -9.22 4.35 24.18
C ASP A 504 -9.04 2.83 24.19
N ALA A 505 -8.13 2.30 23.36
CA ALA A 505 -7.78 0.88 23.34
C ALA A 505 -7.12 0.42 24.66
N MET A 506 -6.20 1.21 25.21
CA MET A 506 -5.57 0.93 26.51
C MET A 506 -6.61 0.89 27.64
N GLU A 507 -7.52 1.86 27.67
CA GLU A 507 -8.62 1.89 28.64
C GLU A 507 -9.54 0.68 28.50
N ALA A 508 -9.89 0.29 27.28
CA ALA A 508 -10.73 -0.88 27.01
C ALA A 508 -10.08 -2.17 27.53
N LYS A 509 -8.78 -2.38 27.25
CA LYS A 509 -8.03 -3.55 27.76
C LYS A 509 -7.88 -3.51 29.29
N ALA A 510 -7.73 -2.34 29.90
CA ALA A 510 -7.67 -2.19 31.35
C ALA A 510 -9.01 -2.57 32.03
N LYS A 511 -10.15 -2.18 31.43
CA LYS A 511 -11.50 -2.51 31.90
C LYS A 511 -11.84 -4.01 31.71
N ALA A 512 -11.24 -4.68 30.73
CA ALA A 512 -11.49 -6.08 30.39
C ALA A 512 -10.77 -7.12 31.31
N LYS A 513 -10.01 -6.70 32.34
CA LYS A 513 -9.39 -7.66 33.28
C LYS A 513 -10.46 -8.52 33.97
N PRO A 514 -10.24 -9.84 34.12
CA PRO A 514 -11.29 -10.77 34.52
C PRO A 514 -11.75 -10.52 35.96
N THR A 515 -13.06 -10.60 36.20
CA THR A 515 -13.59 -10.99 37.52
C THR A 515 -12.90 -12.29 37.92
N ARG A 516 -12.14 -12.21 39.02
CA ARG A 516 -11.42 -13.32 39.65
C ARG A 516 -12.29 -14.55 39.90
#